data_AF-A0A7S0FKH7-F1
#
_entry.id   AF-A0A7S0FKH7-F1
#
_cell.length_a   1.000
_cell.length_b   1.000
_cell.length_c   1.000
_cell.angle_alpha   90.00
_cell.angle_beta   90.00
_cell.angle_gamma   90.00
#
_symmetry.space_group_name_H-M   'P 1'
#
loop_
_entity.id
_entity.type
_entity.pdbx_description
1 polymer ?
#
loop_
_entity_poly.entity_id
_entity_poly.type
_entity_poly.pdbx_seq_one_letter_code
_entity_poly.pdbx_strand_id
1 'polypeptide(L)'
;SLNEALAAETDELPQQTPAVMKYVNRILVDDIGGAVLAAVEGDRPRCGGRAYNLVDDDPAPRKQVVAEARRLLSPSPEEVQGQSSVSSSDAATKNTRRRISRATGNKRCDNSRLKEDYGWKLKAPTYREGLALLLENSDLKL
;
A
#
# COMPACT_ATOMS: atom_id res chain seq x y z
N SER A 1 61.10 20.43 -11.63
CA SER A 1 60.04 21.44 -11.51
C SER A 1 58.88 20.88 -10.72
N LEU A 2 58.44 21.64 -9.72
CA LEU A 2 57.38 21.31 -8.75
C LEU A 2 55.95 21.41 -9.32
N ASN A 3 55.74 21.15 -10.62
CA ASN A 3 54.47 21.43 -11.30
C ASN A 3 53.95 20.26 -12.15
N GLU A 4 53.92 19.04 -11.62
CA GLU A 4 53.34 17.90 -12.34
C GLU A 4 52.43 16.98 -11.49
N ALA A 5 51.97 17.45 -10.32
CA ALA A 5 51.17 16.63 -9.40
C ALA A 5 49.87 17.31 -8.94
N LEU A 6 49.18 18.03 -9.83
CA LEU A 6 47.85 18.59 -9.53
C LEU A 6 46.88 18.39 -10.71
N ALA A 7 46.84 17.19 -11.28
CA ALA A 7 45.78 16.78 -12.20
C ALA A 7 44.64 16.14 -11.41
N ALA A 8 43.72 17.01 -10.99
CA ALA A 8 42.29 16.77 -10.78
C ALA A 8 41.85 15.32 -10.46
N GLU A 9 41.86 14.96 -9.17
CA GLU A 9 40.86 14.05 -8.62
C GLU A 9 39.51 14.78 -8.64
N THR A 10 38.78 14.67 -9.74
CA THR A 10 37.34 14.92 -9.73
C THR A 10 36.69 13.85 -8.87
N ASP A 11 36.38 14.24 -7.64
CA ASP A 11 35.50 13.53 -6.71
C ASP A 11 34.10 13.39 -7.36
N GLU A 12 33.92 12.34 -8.15
CA GLU A 12 32.61 11.96 -8.66
C GLU A 12 31.76 11.47 -7.49
N LEU A 13 30.98 12.40 -6.93
CA LEU A 13 29.90 12.10 -5.99
C LEU A 13 29.09 10.91 -6.53
N PRO A 14 28.84 9.88 -5.70
CA PRO A 14 28.17 8.67 -6.16
C PRO A 14 26.83 9.04 -6.79
N GLN A 15 26.69 8.78 -8.09
CA GLN A 15 25.47 9.01 -8.84
C GLN A 15 24.33 8.26 -8.13
N GLN A 16 23.41 9.01 -7.56
CA GLN A 16 22.27 8.48 -6.83
C GLN A 16 21.41 7.69 -7.81
N THR A 17 21.47 6.36 -7.73
CA THR A 17 20.64 5.48 -8.57
C THR A 17 19.17 5.87 -8.39
N PRO A 18 18.40 6.04 -9.49
CA PRO A 18 17.01 6.45 -9.38
C PRO A 18 16.24 5.45 -8.51
N ALA A 19 15.57 5.97 -7.49
CA ALA A 19 14.86 5.13 -6.53
C ALA A 19 13.77 4.32 -7.23
N VAL A 20 13.93 2.99 -7.27
CA VAL A 20 12.93 2.08 -7.86
C VAL A 20 11.61 2.23 -7.11
N MET A 21 10.55 2.58 -7.83
CA MET A 21 9.21 2.72 -7.26
C MET A 21 8.69 1.34 -6.81
N LYS A 22 8.31 1.25 -5.53
CA LYS A 22 7.82 0.01 -4.92
C LYS A 22 6.32 0.04 -4.69
N TYR A 23 5.64 -0.99 -5.16
CA TYR A 23 4.20 -1.17 -5.04
C TYR A 23 3.86 -2.03 -3.83
N VAL A 24 2.70 -1.74 -3.23
CA VAL A 24 2.04 -2.62 -2.24
C VAL A 24 0.67 -3.01 -2.79
N ASN A 25 0.31 -4.27 -2.57
CA ASN A 25 -1.03 -4.77 -2.87
C ASN A 25 -1.84 -4.74 -1.57
N ARG A 26 -3.13 -4.42 -1.64
CA ARG A 26 -4.00 -4.27 -0.47
C ARG A 26 -5.30 -5.01 -0.71
N ILE A 27 -6.13 -5.12 0.31
CA ILE A 27 -7.46 -5.70 0.21
C ILE A 27 -8.27 -5.18 1.40
N LEU A 28 -9.54 -4.83 1.17
CA LEU A 28 -10.46 -4.49 2.25
C LEU A 28 -10.83 -5.78 3.01
N VAL A 29 -10.99 -5.70 4.34
CA VAL A 29 -11.33 -6.87 5.15
C VAL A 29 -12.67 -7.50 4.74
N ASP A 30 -13.66 -6.67 4.41
CA ASP A 30 -14.95 -7.10 3.87
C ASP A 30 -14.82 -7.88 2.56
N ASP A 31 -13.86 -7.51 1.73
CA ASP A 31 -13.61 -8.21 0.47
C ASP A 31 -12.96 -9.56 0.69
N ILE A 32 -12.11 -9.71 1.73
CA ILE A 32 -11.64 -11.04 2.16
C ILE A 32 -12.84 -11.90 2.56
N GLY A 33 -13.73 -11.36 3.39
CA GLY A 33 -14.94 -12.06 3.84
C GLY A 33 -15.83 -12.48 2.65
N GLY A 34 -16.10 -11.54 1.75
CA GLY A 34 -16.89 -11.79 0.54
C GLY A 34 -16.29 -12.86 -0.37
N ALA A 35 -14.97 -12.87 -0.55
CA ALA A 35 -14.30 -13.89 -1.35
C ALA A 35 -14.35 -15.27 -0.69
N VAL A 36 -14.20 -15.35 0.64
CA VAL A 36 -14.32 -16.61 1.38
C VAL A 36 -15.75 -17.15 1.28
N LEU A 37 -16.76 -16.29 1.42
CA LEU A 37 -18.16 -16.67 1.25
C LEU A 37 -18.43 -17.17 -0.17
N ALA A 38 -17.98 -16.45 -1.20
CA ALA A 38 -18.12 -16.86 -2.60
C ALA A 38 -17.45 -18.23 -2.87
N ALA A 39 -16.30 -18.49 -2.25
CA ALA A 39 -15.62 -19.79 -2.36
C ALA A 39 -16.33 -20.91 -1.59
N VAL A 40 -17.04 -20.59 -0.50
CA VAL A 40 -17.81 -21.56 0.28
C VAL A 40 -19.13 -21.92 -0.41
N GLU A 41 -19.80 -20.92 -0.99
CA GLU A 41 -21.11 -21.03 -1.63
C GLU A 41 -21.04 -21.48 -3.10
N GLY A 42 -19.89 -21.27 -3.77
CA GLY A 42 -19.72 -21.61 -5.18
C GLY A 42 -19.65 -23.12 -5.45
N ASP A 43 -20.08 -23.51 -6.66
CA ASP A 43 -20.16 -24.91 -7.11
C ASP A 43 -18.80 -25.52 -7.51
N ARG A 44 -17.70 -24.79 -7.34
CA ARG A 44 -16.39 -25.29 -7.76
C ARG A 44 -15.94 -26.47 -6.89
N PRO A 45 -15.49 -27.59 -7.49
CA PRO A 45 -14.93 -28.70 -6.73
C PRO A 45 -13.75 -28.26 -5.85
N ARG A 46 -13.80 -28.63 -4.57
CA ARG A 46 -12.75 -28.32 -3.57
C ARG A 46 -11.52 -29.24 -3.69
N CYS A 47 -11.63 -30.33 -4.46
CA CYS A 47 -10.54 -31.26 -4.70
C CYS A 47 -9.54 -30.67 -5.71
N GLY A 48 -8.23 -30.81 -5.42
CA GLY A 48 -7.15 -30.32 -6.27
C GLY A 48 -6.52 -28.98 -5.87
N GLY A 49 -6.96 -28.35 -4.77
CA GLY A 49 -6.27 -27.27 -4.06
C GLY A 49 -5.75 -26.12 -4.94
N ARG A 50 -6.58 -25.11 -5.20
CA ARG A 50 -6.17 -23.91 -5.96
C ARG A 50 -5.84 -22.74 -5.03
N ALA A 51 -4.81 -21.98 -5.41
CA ALA A 51 -4.45 -20.72 -4.77
C ALA A 51 -5.01 -19.52 -5.54
N TYR A 52 -5.50 -18.54 -4.79
CA TYR A 52 -6.05 -17.27 -5.29
C TYR A 52 -5.39 -16.10 -4.58
N ASN A 53 -5.12 -15.03 -5.32
CA ASN A 53 -4.67 -13.78 -4.73
C ASN A 53 -5.89 -12.97 -4.31
N LEU A 54 -5.93 -12.56 -3.04
CA LEU A 54 -6.89 -11.61 -2.51
C LEU A 54 -6.23 -10.24 -2.45
N VAL A 55 -6.39 -9.48 -3.53
CA VAL A 55 -5.88 -8.12 -3.68
C VAL A 55 -6.90 -7.24 -4.39
N ASP A 56 -6.84 -5.94 -4.14
CA ASP A 56 -7.52 -4.90 -4.91
C ASP A 56 -6.92 -4.76 -6.32
N ASP A 57 -7.57 -3.95 -7.16
CA ASP A 57 -7.18 -3.72 -8.57
C ASP A 57 -6.17 -2.59 -8.73
N ASP A 58 -5.84 -1.88 -7.65
CA ASP A 58 -4.98 -0.70 -7.65
C ASP A 58 -3.73 -0.86 -6.75
N PRO A 59 -2.77 -1.72 -7.15
CA PRO A 59 -1.49 -1.78 -6.46
C PRO A 59 -0.78 -0.43 -6.60
N ALA A 60 -0.50 0.21 -5.46
CA ALA A 60 0.01 1.57 -5.41
C ALA A 60 1.28 1.70 -4.54
N PRO A 61 2.12 2.71 -4.75
CA PRO A 61 3.21 3.02 -3.83
C PRO A 61 2.71 3.33 -2.43
N ARG A 62 3.38 2.80 -1.40
CA ARG A 62 3.00 3.01 0.00
C ARG A 62 2.83 4.50 0.36
N LYS A 63 3.66 5.38 -0.21
CA LYS A 63 3.58 6.83 0.02
C LYS A 63 2.25 7.41 -0.48
N GLN A 64 1.74 6.98 -1.63
CA GLN A 64 0.47 7.45 -2.18
C GLN A 64 -0.69 7.02 -1.30
N VAL A 65 -0.71 5.76 -0.86
CA VAL A 65 -1.79 5.28 0.01
C VAL A 65 -1.81 6.00 1.36
N VAL A 66 -0.64 6.26 1.95
CA VAL A 66 -0.55 7.05 3.18
C VAL A 66 -1.00 8.50 2.96
N ALA A 67 -0.66 9.09 1.82
CA ALA A 67 -1.11 10.44 1.48
C ALA A 67 -2.64 10.51 1.35
N GLU A 68 -3.27 9.51 0.75
CA GLU A 68 -4.73 9.45 0.64
C GLU A 68 -5.41 9.29 2.01
N ALA A 69 -4.90 8.40 2.87
CA ALA A 69 -5.44 8.26 4.23
C ALA A 69 -5.37 9.58 5.00
N ARG A 70 -4.27 10.32 4.87
CA ARG A 70 -4.15 11.67 5.47
C ARG A 70 -5.15 12.63 4.87
N ARG A 71 -5.34 12.61 3.55
CA ARG A 71 -6.32 13.48 2.87
C ARG A 71 -7.74 13.23 3.39
N LEU A 72 -8.11 11.98 3.61
CA LEU A 72 -9.43 11.60 4.13
C LEU A 72 -9.64 11.96 5.60
N LEU A 73 -8.58 11.92 6.41
CA LEU A 73 -8.63 12.28 7.84
C LEU A 73 -8.39 13.78 8.10
N SER A 74 -8.05 14.56 7.07
CA SER A 74 -7.78 15.98 7.27
C SER A 74 -9.12 16.70 7.46
N PRO A 75 -9.27 17.49 8.54
CA PRO A 75 -10.48 18.28 8.75
C PRO A 75 -10.72 19.21 7.55
N SER A 76 -11.99 19.47 7.24
CA SER A 76 -12.36 20.50 6.30
C SER A 76 -11.79 21.86 6.76
N PRO A 77 -11.47 22.79 5.85
CA PRO A 77 -10.94 24.10 6.23
C PRO A 77 -11.78 24.86 7.28
N GLU A 78 -13.08 24.54 7.40
CA GLU A 78 -14.00 25.12 8.40
C GLU A 78 -13.79 24.54 9.82
N GLU A 79 -13.36 23.29 9.93
CA GLU A 79 -13.12 22.60 11.21
C GLU A 79 -11.75 22.94 11.84
N VAL A 80 -10.82 23.48 11.05
CA VAL A 80 -9.44 23.83 11.46
C VAL A 80 -9.40 25.03 12.41
N GLN A 81 -10.48 25.80 12.56
CA GLN A 81 -10.51 27.00 13.41
C GLN A 81 -10.48 26.71 14.92
N GLY A 82 -10.50 25.44 15.35
CA GLY A 82 -10.51 25.05 16.76
C GLY A 82 -9.48 24.00 17.21
N GLN A 83 -8.68 23.41 16.31
CA GLN A 83 -7.82 22.28 16.69
C GLN A 83 -6.32 22.64 16.69
N SER A 84 -5.72 22.63 17.87
CA SER A 84 -4.26 22.69 18.04
C SER A 84 -3.60 21.47 17.39
N SER A 85 -2.51 21.72 16.67
CA SER A 85 -1.76 20.76 15.88
C SER A 85 -1.31 19.53 16.68
N VAL A 86 -1.88 18.36 16.36
CA VAL A 86 -1.33 17.09 16.81
C VAL A 86 -0.07 16.80 15.98
N SER A 87 1.08 16.98 16.63
CA SER A 87 2.38 16.63 16.07
C SER A 87 2.38 15.15 15.65
N SER A 88 2.74 14.91 14.39
CA SER A 88 2.91 13.55 13.85
C SER A 88 4.05 12.86 14.59
N SER A 89 3.72 12.04 15.58
CA SER A 89 4.71 11.18 16.21
C SER A 89 5.15 10.12 15.19
N ASP A 90 6.40 10.22 14.74
CA ASP A 90 7.11 9.13 14.06
C ASP A 90 7.21 7.94 15.01
N ALA A 91 6.17 7.09 15.01
CA ALA A 91 6.20 5.78 15.65
C ALA A 91 7.08 4.84 14.82
N ALA A 92 8.39 5.11 14.80
CA ALA A 92 9.41 4.22 14.29
C ALA A 92 9.62 3.06 15.27
N THR A 93 8.64 2.17 15.38
CA THR A 93 8.75 1.00 16.24
C THR A 93 9.81 0.03 15.70
N LYS A 94 10.84 -0.17 16.52
CA LYS A 94 11.98 -1.08 16.40
C LYS A 94 11.57 -2.47 15.87
N ASN A 95 11.80 -2.75 14.59
CA ASN A 95 11.86 -4.15 14.11
C ASN A 95 12.65 -4.27 12.79
N THR A 96 13.98 -4.23 12.87
CA THR A 96 14.92 -4.32 11.74
C THR A 96 14.63 -5.47 10.77
N ARG A 97 14.24 -6.66 11.29
CA ARG A 97 13.90 -7.82 10.45
C ARG A 97 12.67 -7.59 9.55
N ARG A 98 11.64 -6.88 10.02
CA ARG A 98 10.46 -6.51 9.20
C ARG A 98 10.77 -5.48 8.12
N ARG A 99 11.87 -4.72 8.26
CA ARG A 99 12.29 -3.71 7.27
C ARG A 99 13.03 -4.35 6.10
N ILE A 100 13.87 -5.35 6.39
CA ILE A 100 14.65 -6.09 5.39
C ILE A 100 13.74 -6.92 4.49
N SER A 101 12.73 -7.64 5.03
CA SER A 101 11.79 -8.41 4.20
C SER A 101 10.89 -7.54 3.30
N ARG A 102 10.64 -6.28 3.68
CA ARG A 102 9.99 -5.28 2.81
C ARG A 102 10.96 -4.66 1.79
N ALA A 103 12.26 -4.85 1.97
CA ALA A 103 13.27 -4.37 1.04
C ALA A 103 13.42 -5.30 -0.18
N THR A 104 13.09 -6.58 -0.05
CA THR A 104 13.15 -7.60 -1.11
C THR A 104 11.79 -7.82 -1.77
N GLY A 105 11.72 -7.59 -3.09
CA GLY A 105 10.54 -7.84 -3.92
C GLY A 105 9.72 -6.59 -4.27
N ASN A 106 9.36 -6.46 -5.55
CA ASN A 106 8.41 -5.48 -6.08
C ASN A 106 7.43 -6.23 -6.99
N LYS A 107 6.19 -6.44 -6.52
CA LYS A 107 5.21 -7.25 -7.24
C LYS A 107 3.85 -6.56 -7.32
N ARG A 108 3.18 -6.75 -8.45
CA ARG A 108 1.78 -6.42 -8.69
C ARG A 108 1.06 -7.75 -8.87
N CYS A 109 0.09 -8.03 -8.02
CA CYS A 109 -0.63 -9.29 -8.02
C CYS A 109 -1.90 -9.17 -8.85
N ASP A 110 -2.17 -10.18 -9.67
CA ASP A 110 -3.43 -10.31 -10.41
C ASP A 110 -4.46 -11.10 -9.58
N ASN A 111 -5.71 -10.67 -9.61
CA ASN A 111 -6.85 -11.30 -8.93
C ASN A 111 -7.90 -11.88 -9.89
N SER A 112 -7.65 -11.82 -11.21
CA SER A 112 -8.62 -12.18 -12.25
C SER A 112 -9.15 -13.59 -12.07
N ARG A 113 -8.27 -14.55 -11.71
CA ARG A 113 -8.65 -15.94 -11.43
C ARG A 113 -9.81 -16.06 -10.44
N LEU A 114 -9.76 -15.34 -9.32
CA LEU A 114 -10.79 -15.45 -8.28
C LEU A 114 -12.13 -14.90 -8.78
N LYS A 115 -12.08 -13.79 -9.52
CA LYS A 115 -13.26 -13.14 -10.12
C LYS A 115 -13.90 -14.02 -11.18
N GLU A 116 -13.09 -14.64 -12.04
CA GLU A 116 -13.54 -15.55 -13.10
C GLU A 116 -14.15 -16.83 -12.53
N ASP A 117 -13.48 -17.44 -11.55
CA ASP A 117 -13.88 -18.75 -11.05
C ASP A 117 -15.12 -18.72 -10.14
N TYR A 118 -15.39 -17.60 -9.45
CA TYR A 118 -16.51 -17.49 -8.51
C TYR A 118 -17.48 -16.34 -8.81
N GLY A 119 -17.27 -15.57 -9.89
CA GLY A 119 -18.07 -14.39 -10.21
C GLY A 119 -18.02 -13.29 -9.13
N TRP A 120 -17.09 -13.41 -8.17
CA TRP A 120 -16.96 -12.53 -7.03
C TRP A 120 -16.50 -11.13 -7.46
N LYS A 121 -17.04 -10.10 -6.82
CA LYS A 121 -16.74 -8.69 -7.10
C LYS A 121 -16.26 -7.99 -5.84
N LEU A 122 -15.25 -7.14 -6.01
CA LEU A 122 -14.75 -6.26 -4.97
C LEU A 122 -15.78 -5.19 -4.62
N LYS A 123 -16.02 -4.99 -3.33
CA LYS A 123 -16.67 -3.80 -2.78
C LYS A 123 -15.74 -2.59 -2.88
N ALA A 124 -14.43 -2.80 -2.68
CA ALA A 124 -13.40 -1.78 -2.84
C ALA A 124 -12.39 -2.19 -3.92
N PRO A 125 -12.67 -1.89 -5.20
CA PRO A 125 -11.72 -2.11 -6.30
C PRO A 125 -10.37 -1.43 -6.11
N THR A 126 -10.33 -0.29 -5.40
CA THR A 126 -9.11 0.49 -5.18
C THR A 126 -8.85 0.76 -3.71
N TYR A 127 -7.59 1.07 -3.37
CA TYR A 127 -7.25 1.48 -2.01
C TYR A 127 -7.99 2.76 -1.58
N ARG A 128 -8.42 3.61 -2.51
CA ARG A 128 -9.16 4.85 -2.23
C ARG A 128 -10.55 4.53 -1.72
N GLU A 129 -11.26 3.66 -2.43
CA GLU A 129 -12.59 3.17 -2.02
C GLU A 129 -12.49 2.41 -0.70
N GLY A 130 -11.48 1.56 -0.56
CA GLY A 130 -11.25 0.82 0.69
C GLY A 130 -11.01 1.74 1.89
N LEU A 131 -10.20 2.79 1.73
CA LEU A 131 -9.97 3.78 2.78
C LEU A 131 -11.23 4.61 3.08
N ALA A 132 -12.01 4.98 2.07
CA ALA A 132 -13.27 5.70 2.25
C ALA A 132 -14.29 4.87 3.04
N LEU A 133 -14.47 3.59 2.69
CA LEU A 133 -15.34 2.66 3.41
C LEU A 133 -14.86 2.41 4.84
N LEU A 134 -13.55 2.34 5.07
CA LEU A 134 -13.00 2.24 6.43
C LEU A 134 -13.33 3.48 7.26
N LEU A 135 -13.23 4.68 6.67
CA LEU A 135 -13.57 5.92 7.36
C LEU A 135 -15.07 5.98 7.68
N GLU A 136 -15.93 5.65 6.71
CA GLU A 136 -17.39 5.61 6.87
C GLU A 136 -17.83 4.67 8.00
N ASN A 137 -17.20 3.50 8.10
CA ASN A 137 -17.52 2.46 9.09
C ASN A 137 -16.75 2.62 10.42
N SER A 138 -16.01 3.71 10.60
CA SER A 138 -15.21 3.95 11.80
C SER A 138 -15.73 5.12 12.61
N ASP A 139 -15.58 5.04 13.93
CA ASP A 139 -15.77 6.19 14.83
C ASP A 139 -14.60 7.20 14.72
N LEU A 140 -13.78 7.15 13.66
CA LEU A 140 -12.58 7.99 13.48
C LEU A 140 -12.88 9.39 12.91
N LYS A 141 -14.10 9.91 13.08
CA LYS A 141 -14.38 11.31 12.79
C LYS A 141 -13.75 12.17 13.88
N LEU A 142 -12.60 12.76 13.56
CA LEU A 142 -11.88 13.74 14.39
C LEU A 142 -12.63 15.09 14.45
#